data_AF-A0A9D0LKP2-F1
#
_entry.id   AF-A0A9D0LKP2-F1
#
_cell.length_a   1.000
_cell.length_b   1.000
_cell.length_c   1.000
_cell.angle_alpha   90.00
_cell.angle_beta   90.00
_cell.angle_gamma   90.00
#
_symmetry.space_group_name_H-M   'P 1'
#
loop_
_entity.id
_entity.type
_entity.pdbx_description
1 polymer ?
#
loop_
_entity_poly.entity_id
_entity_poly.type
_entity_poly.pdbx_seq_one_letter_code
_entity_poly.pdbx_strand_id
1 'polypeptide(L)'
;MRALRALTVAAVKEYVRDRMALFWTLAFPILFILIFGLLFSDPDISGFRVGVVLEDPEDMAAAGFYCQMEAMDRDEGGEAFPADDRELCQRALERAIAAGYVSSDTLRLRQQEQAGSEEARLPLYISRGSREEVLEALKQGDLAAAIVFPADFQLQMGRAFARGDPVPITIYYDASQPTRAQVLQGILGGLFERFDQMVTQRPRILAPQFQPLQAEHLRTIDYMVPGILAVSLMQLGLFAAGTVVSLRERQILKRLGATPLPRSALVTSQVLFRLIVAVLQTVLIIVVGWLVFRVEVGNRLGMLALFVFLGALTFIAMGYVVAAFARTEESSVAIVQAIQFPMMFLSGVYFPIDFVPDWMQPVLYALPLTYLGDALRQVMVEASAWKPLWLDGLVLSAWLVVSLTISFRFFRWE
;
A
#
# COMPACT_ATOMS: atom_id res chain seq x y z
N MET A 1 -8.48 -9.18 42.16
CA MET A 1 -8.47 -7.78 41.68
C MET A 1 -7.31 -6.94 42.24
N ARG A 2 -7.17 -6.74 43.56
CA ARG A 2 -6.09 -5.90 44.14
C ARG A 2 -4.67 -6.35 43.76
N ALA A 3 -4.39 -7.66 43.85
CA ALA A 3 -3.09 -8.23 43.48
C ALA A 3 -2.76 -8.02 41.99
N LEU A 4 -3.71 -8.30 41.09
CA LEU A 4 -3.54 -8.10 39.65
C LEU A 4 -3.21 -6.63 39.33
N ARG A 5 -3.96 -5.68 39.88
CA ARG A 5 -3.70 -4.25 39.68
C ARG A 5 -2.32 -3.85 40.21
N ALA A 6 -1.93 -4.32 41.39
CA ALA A 6 -0.63 -4.00 41.97
C ALA A 6 0.53 -4.53 41.11
N LEU A 7 0.42 -5.77 40.62
CA LEU A 7 1.43 -6.38 39.74
C LEU A 7 1.52 -5.67 38.39
N THR A 8 0.38 -5.34 37.77
CA THR A 8 0.37 -4.59 36.50
C THR A 8 0.98 -3.20 36.67
N VAL A 9 0.67 -2.48 37.75
CA VAL A 9 1.28 -1.18 38.05
C VAL A 9 2.79 -1.31 38.30
N ALA A 10 3.22 -2.38 38.98
CA ALA A 10 4.64 -2.66 39.17
C ALA A 10 5.35 -2.90 37.83
N ALA A 11 4.77 -3.71 36.94
CA ALA A 11 5.31 -3.96 35.61
C ALA A 11 5.41 -2.67 34.77
N VAL A 12 4.38 -1.81 34.80
CA VAL A 12 4.43 -0.50 34.14
C VAL A 12 5.57 0.34 34.68
N LYS A 13 5.74 0.42 36.00
CA LYS A 13 6.82 1.21 36.62
C LYS A 13 8.21 0.66 36.32
N GLU A 14 8.36 -0.65 36.31
CA GLU A 14 9.61 -1.33 35.93
C GLU A 14 9.96 -0.99 34.48
N TYR A 15 8.99 -1.10 33.59
CA TYR A 15 9.18 -0.82 32.18
C TYR A 15 9.50 0.64 31.88
N VAL A 16 8.82 1.58 32.55
CA VAL A 16 9.10 3.02 32.39
C VAL A 16 10.49 3.41 32.92
N ARG A 17 11.06 2.61 33.82
CA ARG A 17 12.44 2.80 34.30
C ARG A 17 13.48 2.21 33.36
N ASP A 18 13.11 1.22 32.56
CA ASP A 18 13.97 0.65 31.53
C ASP A 18 13.96 1.53 30.27
N ARG A 19 14.93 2.45 30.22
CA ARG A 19 15.10 3.38 29.09
C ARG A 19 15.35 2.64 27.77
N MET A 20 16.01 1.48 27.82
CA MET A 20 16.34 0.71 26.62
C MET A 20 15.06 0.08 26.06
N ALA A 21 14.24 -0.53 26.91
CA ALA A 21 12.96 -1.10 26.51
C ALA A 21 11.98 -0.04 25.96
N LEU A 22 11.90 1.13 26.62
CA LEU A 22 11.09 2.26 26.14
C LEU A 22 11.53 2.75 24.77
N PHE A 23 12.85 2.88 24.54
CA PHE A 23 13.38 3.31 23.26
C PHE A 23 12.97 2.33 22.15
N TRP A 24 13.27 1.05 22.31
CA TRP A 24 12.99 0.05 21.27
C TRP A 24 11.51 -0.17 21.01
N THR A 25 10.66 0.05 22.01
CA THR A 25 9.23 -0.23 21.86
C THR A 25 8.44 1.00 21.41
N LEU A 26 8.76 2.19 21.92
CA LEU A 26 8.00 3.39 21.58
C LEU A 26 8.73 4.27 20.57
N ALA A 27 10.00 4.59 20.82
CA ALA A 27 10.74 5.54 19.99
C ALA A 27 11.18 4.95 18.65
N PHE A 28 11.66 3.70 18.65
CA PHE A 28 12.21 3.07 17.44
C PHE A 28 11.19 2.91 16.31
N PRO A 29 9.96 2.38 16.53
CA PRO A 29 8.97 2.31 15.47
C PRO A 29 8.60 3.67 14.90
N ILE A 30 8.50 4.69 15.75
CA ILE A 30 8.23 6.07 15.32
C ILE A 30 9.38 6.60 14.47
N LEU A 31 10.62 6.46 14.95
CA LEU A 31 11.80 6.90 14.21
C LEU A 31 11.90 6.17 12.88
N PHE A 32 11.61 4.88 12.85
CA PHE A 32 11.59 4.08 11.63
C PHE A 32 10.52 4.59 10.66
N ILE A 33 9.30 4.85 11.12
CA ILE A 33 8.22 5.48 10.31
C ILE A 33 8.67 6.84 9.79
N LEU A 34 9.30 7.68 10.62
CA LEU A 34 9.76 9.01 10.20
C LEU A 34 10.86 8.93 9.16
N ILE A 35 11.88 8.09 9.36
CA ILE A 35 13.00 7.93 8.44
C ILE A 35 12.51 7.36 7.11
N PHE A 36 11.84 6.21 7.15
CA PHE A 36 11.38 5.56 5.92
C PHE A 36 10.29 6.38 5.24
N GLY A 37 9.40 6.99 6.03
CA GLY A 37 8.36 7.83 5.47
C GLY A 37 8.90 9.06 4.75
N LEU A 38 9.97 9.70 5.25
CA LEU A 38 10.64 10.81 4.58
C LEU A 38 11.54 10.37 3.42
N LEU A 39 12.13 9.18 3.52
CA LEU A 39 13.03 8.64 2.50
C LEU A 39 12.25 8.16 1.26
N PHE A 40 11.07 7.59 1.46
CA PHE A 40 10.21 7.03 0.41
C PHE A 40 8.96 7.88 0.11
N SER A 41 8.90 9.12 0.61
CA SER A 41 7.79 10.04 0.30
C SER A 41 7.88 10.68 -1.09
N ASP A 42 9.00 10.54 -1.81
CA ASP A 42 9.10 11.12 -3.13
C ASP A 42 8.24 10.33 -4.13
N PRO A 43 7.28 10.97 -4.82
CA PRO A 43 6.60 10.34 -5.93
C PRO A 43 7.63 10.16 -7.04
N ASP A 44 7.92 8.92 -7.41
CA ASP A 44 8.70 8.64 -8.60
C ASP A 44 7.89 9.12 -9.83
N ILE A 45 8.17 10.35 -10.29
CA ILE A 45 7.52 11.00 -11.44
C ILE A 45 8.25 10.59 -12.74
N SER A 46 8.78 9.37 -12.80
CA SER A 46 9.39 8.81 -14.00
C SER A 46 8.31 8.38 -15.00
N GLY A 47 7.86 9.35 -15.80
CA GLY A 47 6.90 9.14 -16.89
C GLY A 47 5.49 8.71 -16.46
N PHE A 48 4.56 8.85 -17.40
CA PHE A 48 3.16 8.48 -17.24
C PHE A 48 2.77 7.52 -18.36
N ARG A 49 2.55 6.24 -18.04
CA ARG A 49 1.96 5.31 -19.01
C ARG A 49 0.45 5.56 -19.06
N VAL A 50 -0.10 5.91 -20.21
CA VAL A 50 -1.52 6.24 -20.40
C VAL A 50 -2.12 5.26 -21.41
N GLY A 51 -3.13 4.51 -20.98
CA GLY A 51 -3.91 3.67 -21.88
C GLY A 51 -5.00 4.46 -22.58
N VAL A 52 -5.33 4.09 -23.81
CA VAL A 52 -6.45 4.67 -24.55
C VAL A 52 -7.38 3.56 -25.01
N VAL A 53 -8.67 3.76 -24.74
CA VAL A 53 -9.76 2.86 -25.11
C VAL A 53 -10.65 3.56 -26.13
N LEU A 54 -10.84 2.90 -27.27
CA LEU A 54 -11.79 3.29 -28.30
C LEU A 54 -12.97 2.31 -28.23
N GLU A 55 -14.12 2.75 -27.71
CA GLU A 55 -15.31 1.89 -27.61
C GLU A 55 -15.88 1.50 -28.99
N ASP A 56 -15.74 2.39 -29.96
CA ASP A 56 -15.95 2.10 -31.38
C ASP A 56 -14.61 2.18 -32.12
N PRO A 57 -14.01 1.05 -32.53
CA PRO A 57 -12.77 1.02 -33.31
C PRO A 57 -12.87 1.72 -34.67
N GLU A 58 -14.09 1.87 -35.21
CA GLU A 58 -14.34 2.52 -36.50
C GLU A 58 -14.56 4.04 -36.36
N ASP A 59 -14.64 4.58 -35.13
CA ASP A 59 -14.81 6.01 -34.87
C ASP A 59 -13.55 6.77 -35.31
N MET A 60 -13.68 7.48 -36.44
CA MET A 60 -12.56 8.18 -37.07
C MET A 60 -12.13 9.42 -36.30
N ALA A 61 -13.02 10.05 -35.53
CA ALA A 61 -12.68 11.21 -34.72
C ALA A 61 -11.82 10.78 -33.52
N ALA A 62 -12.18 9.68 -32.88
CA ALA A 62 -11.44 9.13 -31.75
C ALA A 62 -10.08 8.55 -32.19
N ALA A 63 -10.02 7.86 -33.34
CA ALA A 63 -8.77 7.40 -33.95
C ALA A 63 -7.84 8.56 -34.34
N GLY A 64 -8.38 9.65 -34.89
CA GLY A 64 -7.61 10.85 -35.22
C GLY A 64 -6.99 11.52 -33.99
N PHE A 65 -7.74 11.59 -32.88
CA PHE A 65 -7.26 12.11 -31.61
C PHE A 65 -6.13 11.24 -31.03
N TYR A 66 -6.30 9.93 -31.03
CA TYR A 66 -5.30 8.96 -30.57
C TYR A 66 -3.98 9.10 -31.34
N CYS A 67 -4.04 9.13 -32.68
CA CYS A 67 -2.87 9.30 -33.54
C CYS A 67 -2.12 10.64 -33.30
N GLN A 68 -2.85 11.68 -32.89
CA GLN A 68 -2.24 12.97 -32.55
C GLN A 68 -1.57 12.96 -31.18
N MET A 69 -2.14 12.26 -30.19
CA MET A 69 -1.47 12.04 -28.91
C MET A 69 -0.17 11.24 -29.08
N GLU A 70 -0.19 10.18 -29.88
CA GLU A 70 1.01 9.36 -30.18
C GLU A 70 2.12 10.20 -30.84
N ALA A 71 1.78 11.15 -31.71
CA ALA A 71 2.77 12.02 -32.33
C ALA A 71 3.51 12.92 -31.31
N MET A 72 2.94 13.15 -30.13
CA MET A 72 3.55 13.91 -29.03
C MET A 72 4.38 13.02 -28.08
N ASP A 73 4.24 11.70 -28.15
CA ASP A 73 4.97 10.72 -27.34
C ASP A 73 6.08 10.03 -28.16
N ARG A 74 7.31 10.56 -28.07
CA ARG A 74 8.50 9.87 -28.60
C ARG A 74 9.71 10.13 -27.71
N ASP A 75 9.84 9.32 -26.69
CA ASP A 75 11.16 8.88 -26.22
C ASP A 75 11.23 7.34 -26.20
N GLU A 76 12.42 6.83 -26.48
CA GLU A 76 12.71 5.44 -26.88
C GLU A 76 12.30 4.41 -25.81
N GLY A 77 11.26 3.59 -26.05
CA GLY A 77 11.07 2.37 -25.23
C GLY A 77 9.69 1.71 -25.19
N GLY A 78 8.61 2.36 -25.64
CA GLY A 78 7.28 1.73 -25.69
C GLY A 78 7.18 0.65 -26.76
N GLU A 79 6.55 -0.51 -26.46
CA GLU A 79 6.32 -1.57 -27.43
C GLU A 79 5.61 -1.01 -28.68
N ALA A 80 6.32 -1.05 -29.80
CA ALA A 80 5.87 -0.53 -31.06
C ALA A 80 4.60 -1.27 -31.52
N PHE A 81 3.64 -0.49 -32.05
CA PHE A 81 2.53 -0.92 -32.90
C PHE A 81 2.80 -2.28 -33.61
N PRO A 82 1.88 -3.26 -33.53
CA PRO A 82 1.82 -4.30 -34.55
C PRO A 82 1.75 -3.62 -35.94
N ALA A 83 2.59 -4.04 -36.87
CA ALA A 83 2.84 -3.31 -38.12
C ALA A 83 1.60 -3.06 -39.01
N ASP A 84 0.50 -3.76 -38.76
CA ASP A 84 -0.76 -3.73 -39.53
C ASP A 84 -1.57 -2.43 -39.32
N ASP A 85 -1.29 -1.71 -38.24
CA ASP A 85 -2.22 -0.72 -37.68
C ASP A 85 -1.70 0.74 -37.93
N ARG A 86 -0.49 0.87 -38.52
CA ARG A 86 0.07 2.13 -39.08
C ARG A 86 -0.66 2.61 -40.34
N GLU A 87 -1.05 1.69 -41.22
CA GLU A 87 -1.88 2.04 -42.38
C GLU A 87 -3.27 2.49 -41.96
N LEU A 88 -3.82 1.91 -40.88
CA LEU A 88 -5.13 2.28 -40.34
C LEU A 88 -5.10 3.69 -39.75
N CYS A 89 -4.07 4.02 -38.96
CA CYS A 89 -3.84 5.37 -38.42
C CYS A 89 -3.59 6.40 -39.54
N GLN A 90 -2.84 6.04 -40.59
CA GLN A 90 -2.61 6.93 -41.73
C GLN A 90 -3.91 7.19 -42.53
N ARG A 91 -4.71 6.14 -42.79
CA ARG A 91 -6.00 6.26 -43.46
C ARG A 91 -7.03 7.01 -42.60
N ALA A 92 -7.07 6.76 -41.29
CA ALA A 92 -7.98 7.45 -40.36
C ALA A 92 -7.63 8.93 -40.24
N LEU A 93 -6.33 9.27 -40.15
CA LEU A 93 -5.86 10.65 -40.11
C LEU A 93 -6.16 11.40 -41.42
N GLU A 94 -5.89 10.79 -42.58
CA GLU A 94 -6.21 11.39 -43.89
C GLU A 94 -7.72 11.63 -44.05
N ARG A 95 -8.56 10.70 -43.57
CA ARG A 95 -10.02 10.84 -43.61
C ARG A 95 -10.54 11.84 -42.57
N ALA A 96 -9.94 11.92 -41.39
CA ALA A 96 -10.29 12.91 -40.37
C ALA A 96 -9.95 14.34 -40.82
N ILE A 97 -8.82 14.51 -41.52
CA ILE A 97 -8.46 15.77 -42.19
C ILE A 97 -9.46 16.08 -43.31
N ALA A 98 -9.80 15.10 -44.15
CA ALA A 98 -10.76 15.27 -45.24
C ALA A 98 -12.18 15.59 -44.76
N ALA A 99 -12.56 15.08 -43.58
CA ALA A 99 -13.84 15.34 -42.94
C ALA A 99 -13.86 16.64 -42.09
N GLY A 100 -12.74 17.37 -42.04
CA GLY A 100 -12.63 18.64 -41.31
C GLY A 100 -12.56 18.52 -39.79
N TYR A 101 -12.33 17.31 -39.28
CA TYR A 101 -12.16 17.05 -37.84
C TYR A 101 -10.74 17.36 -37.35
N VAL A 102 -9.76 17.50 -38.25
CA VAL A 102 -8.35 17.83 -37.96
C VAL A 102 -7.83 18.82 -39.00
N SER A 103 -7.13 19.88 -38.57
CA SER A 103 -6.57 20.91 -39.48
C SER A 103 -5.44 20.37 -40.37
N SER A 104 -5.26 20.92 -41.57
CA SER A 104 -4.14 20.60 -42.46
C SER A 104 -2.79 21.15 -41.99
N ASP A 105 -2.78 22.12 -41.06
CA ASP A 105 -1.56 22.74 -40.53
C ASP A 105 -0.79 21.83 -39.55
N THR A 106 -1.42 20.77 -39.03
CA THR A 106 -0.82 19.78 -38.13
C THR A 106 0.30 18.97 -38.82
N LEU A 107 0.23 18.80 -40.14
CA LEU A 107 1.29 18.18 -40.94
C LEU A 107 2.51 19.10 -41.13
N ARG A 108 2.33 20.43 -41.09
CA ARG A 108 3.43 21.40 -41.16
C ARG A 108 4.16 21.55 -39.83
N LEU A 109 3.43 21.47 -38.72
CA LEU A 109 4.03 21.42 -37.37
C LEU A 109 4.93 20.18 -37.19
N ARG A 110 4.55 19.02 -37.75
CA ARG A 110 5.40 17.81 -37.82
C ARG A 110 6.78 18.03 -38.46
N GLN A 111 6.87 18.91 -39.45
CA GLN A 111 8.13 19.22 -40.15
C GLN A 111 8.90 20.37 -39.49
N GLN A 112 8.23 21.27 -38.77
CA GLN A 112 8.89 22.37 -38.05
C GLN A 112 9.37 22.00 -36.64
N GLU A 113 8.68 21.12 -35.90
CA GLU A 113 9.11 20.62 -34.58
C GLU A 113 10.31 19.64 -34.65
N GLN A 114 10.62 19.09 -35.84
CA GLN A 114 11.86 18.33 -36.03
C GLN A 114 13.12 19.22 -35.98
N ALA A 115 12.98 20.54 -36.07
CA ALA A 115 14.11 21.46 -36.23
C ALA A 115 14.33 22.45 -35.08
N GLY A 116 13.51 22.45 -34.02
CA GLY A 116 13.68 23.42 -32.94
C GLY A 116 13.00 23.05 -31.64
N SER A 117 13.76 23.22 -30.56
CA SER A 117 13.35 23.21 -29.15
C SER A 117 13.36 21.85 -28.43
N GLU A 118 14.40 21.68 -27.60
CA GLU A 118 14.50 20.80 -26.42
C GLU A 118 13.50 21.20 -25.29
N GLU A 119 12.30 21.68 -25.63
CA GLU A 119 11.30 22.01 -24.62
C GLU A 119 10.61 20.74 -24.13
N ALA A 120 11.01 20.34 -22.90
CA ALA A 120 10.26 19.52 -21.95
C ALA A 120 9.19 18.61 -22.56
N ARG A 121 9.63 17.58 -23.30
CA ARG A 121 8.77 16.48 -23.73
C ARG A 121 8.39 15.67 -22.50
N LEU A 122 7.09 15.48 -22.30
CA LEU A 122 6.57 14.67 -21.21
C LEU A 122 6.72 13.19 -21.61
N PRO A 123 7.34 12.31 -20.81
CA PRO A 123 7.46 10.90 -21.13
C PRO A 123 6.10 10.23 -20.88
N LEU A 124 5.22 10.24 -21.88
CA LEU A 124 3.82 9.85 -21.74
C LEU A 124 3.53 8.65 -22.65
N TYR A 125 3.82 7.43 -22.19
CA TYR A 125 3.70 6.23 -23.01
C TYR A 125 2.26 5.88 -23.34
N ILE A 126 1.91 5.77 -24.61
CA ILE A 126 0.53 5.49 -25.03
C ILE A 126 0.38 4.02 -25.46
N SER A 127 -0.65 3.33 -24.92
CA SER A 127 -1.01 1.96 -25.33
C SER A 127 -2.51 1.84 -25.61
N ARG A 128 -2.90 1.05 -26.61
CA ARG A 128 -4.29 0.78 -27.01
C ARG A 128 -4.69 -0.63 -26.62
N GLY A 129 -5.89 -0.80 -26.08
CA GLY A 129 -6.46 -2.11 -25.75
C GLY A 129 -7.97 -2.06 -25.59
N SER A 130 -8.57 -3.22 -25.29
CA SER A 130 -9.99 -3.25 -24.92
C SER A 130 -10.22 -2.53 -23.59
N ARG A 131 -11.48 -2.09 -23.35
CA ARG A 131 -11.84 -1.40 -22.10
C ARG A 131 -11.48 -2.22 -20.87
N GLU A 132 -11.70 -3.53 -20.91
CA GLU A 132 -11.42 -4.43 -19.78
C GLU A 132 -9.92 -4.58 -19.55
N GLU A 133 -9.12 -4.81 -20.59
CA GLU A 133 -7.65 -4.95 -20.48
C GLU A 133 -6.99 -3.67 -19.96
N VAL A 134 -7.38 -2.51 -20.49
CA VAL A 134 -6.78 -1.22 -20.12
C VAL A 134 -7.17 -0.82 -18.69
N LEU A 135 -8.43 -1.04 -18.29
CA LEU A 135 -8.85 -0.77 -16.92
C LEU A 135 -8.20 -1.74 -15.92
N GLU A 136 -7.96 -2.99 -16.30
CA GLU A 136 -7.26 -3.95 -15.46
C GLU A 136 -5.77 -3.60 -15.32
N ALA A 137 -5.10 -3.20 -16.40
CA ALA A 137 -3.73 -2.69 -16.37
C ALA A 137 -3.60 -1.40 -15.53
N LEU A 138 -4.61 -0.53 -15.54
CA LEU A 138 -4.68 0.64 -14.65
C LEU A 138 -4.83 0.22 -13.17
N LYS A 139 -5.64 -0.79 -12.84
CA LYS A 139 -5.75 -1.30 -11.46
C LYS A 139 -4.45 -1.93 -10.96
N GLN A 140 -3.74 -2.62 -11.84
CA GLN A 140 -2.45 -3.27 -11.55
C GLN A 140 -1.29 -2.27 -11.42
N GLY A 141 -1.52 -0.97 -11.69
CA GLY A 141 -0.50 0.07 -11.60
C GLY A 141 0.43 0.16 -12.80
N ASP A 142 0.15 -0.59 -13.88
CA ASP A 142 0.91 -0.53 -15.12
C ASP A 142 0.63 0.75 -15.92
N LEU A 143 -0.56 1.31 -15.75
CA LEU A 143 -0.96 2.57 -16.34
C LEU A 143 -1.21 3.60 -15.22
N ALA A 144 -0.89 4.86 -15.48
CA ALA A 144 -1.20 5.99 -14.62
C ALA A 144 -2.60 6.56 -14.92
N ALA A 145 -3.07 6.43 -16.16
CA ALA A 145 -4.44 6.77 -16.56
C ALA A 145 -4.93 5.91 -17.73
N ALA A 146 -6.25 5.84 -17.88
CA ALA A 146 -6.96 5.27 -19.02
C ALA A 146 -7.96 6.29 -19.56
N ILE A 147 -7.79 6.71 -20.81
CA ILE A 147 -8.69 7.62 -21.52
C ILE A 147 -9.70 6.78 -22.29
N VAL A 148 -10.99 6.95 -22.01
CA VAL A 148 -12.07 6.22 -22.67
C VAL A 148 -12.87 7.15 -23.57
N PHE A 149 -12.79 6.90 -24.87
CA PHE A 149 -13.61 7.56 -25.88
C PHE A 149 -14.96 6.85 -26.00
N PRO A 150 -16.09 7.57 -25.84
CA PRO A 150 -17.41 6.96 -25.92
C PRO A 150 -17.72 6.48 -27.34
N ALA A 151 -18.55 5.45 -27.49
CA ALA A 151 -18.92 4.89 -28.80
C ALA A 151 -19.61 5.90 -29.76
N ASP A 152 -20.21 6.97 -29.24
CA ASP A 152 -20.85 8.02 -30.03
C ASP A 152 -19.98 9.29 -30.18
N PHE A 153 -18.67 9.18 -29.97
CA PHE A 153 -17.73 10.30 -29.98
C PHE A 153 -17.78 11.12 -31.27
N GLN A 154 -17.82 10.49 -32.45
CA GLN A 154 -17.93 11.16 -33.74
C GLN A 154 -19.22 11.99 -33.86
N LEU A 155 -20.34 11.48 -33.35
CA LEU A 155 -21.63 12.19 -33.34
C LEU A 155 -21.59 13.37 -32.37
N GLN A 156 -20.99 13.19 -31.20
CA GLN A 156 -20.82 14.26 -30.20
C GLN A 156 -19.89 15.37 -30.72
N MET A 157 -18.78 15.01 -31.37
CA MET A 157 -17.88 15.95 -32.04
C MET A 157 -18.61 16.74 -33.14
N GLY A 158 -19.41 16.07 -33.98
CA GLY A 158 -20.22 16.76 -35.00
C GLY A 158 -21.17 17.79 -34.42
N ARG A 159 -21.82 17.49 -33.28
CA ARG A 159 -22.68 18.44 -32.55
C ARG A 159 -21.88 19.56 -31.91
N ALA A 160 -20.71 19.26 -31.38
CA ALA A 160 -19.82 20.25 -30.80
C ALA A 160 -19.37 21.31 -31.82
N PHE A 161 -18.98 20.91 -33.02
CA PHE A 161 -18.65 21.86 -34.09
C PHE A 161 -19.87 22.71 -34.49
N ALA A 162 -21.03 22.07 -34.62
CA ALA A 162 -22.26 22.73 -35.08
C ALA A 162 -22.90 23.66 -34.04
N ARG A 163 -22.91 23.27 -32.76
CA ARG A 163 -23.70 23.90 -31.68
C ARG A 163 -22.88 24.37 -30.49
N GLY A 164 -21.62 23.95 -30.38
CA GLY A 164 -20.77 24.25 -29.22
C GLY A 164 -21.07 23.40 -27.99
N ASP A 165 -21.74 22.26 -28.16
CA ASP A 165 -22.00 21.33 -27.06
C ASP A 165 -20.68 20.71 -26.54
N PRO A 166 -20.46 20.62 -25.22
CA PRO A 166 -19.26 19.98 -24.66
C PRO A 166 -19.29 18.46 -24.86
N VAL A 167 -18.14 17.88 -25.23
CA VAL A 167 -17.95 16.44 -25.44
C VAL A 167 -17.27 15.84 -24.21
N PRO A 168 -17.99 15.08 -23.36
CA PRO A 168 -17.40 14.46 -22.18
C PRO A 168 -16.45 13.32 -22.59
N ILE A 169 -15.19 13.42 -22.16
CA ILE A 169 -14.21 12.32 -22.28
C ILE A 169 -13.94 11.78 -20.89
N THR A 170 -14.15 10.49 -20.68
CA THR A 170 -13.92 9.89 -19.35
C THR A 170 -12.46 9.50 -19.22
N ILE A 171 -11.79 9.99 -18.19
CA ILE A 171 -10.40 9.67 -17.89
C ILE A 171 -10.36 8.99 -16.52
N TYR A 172 -10.11 7.69 -16.53
CA TYR A 172 -9.80 6.96 -15.32
C TYR A 172 -8.35 7.22 -14.96
N TYR A 173 -8.06 7.51 -13.70
CA TYR A 173 -6.69 7.70 -13.24
C TYR A 173 -6.51 7.05 -11.88
N ASP A 174 -5.27 6.68 -11.57
CA ASP A 174 -4.94 6.12 -10.27
C ASP A 174 -5.04 7.21 -9.17
N ALA A 175 -6.06 7.09 -8.32
CA ALA A 175 -6.28 8.00 -7.20
C ALA A 175 -5.37 7.73 -5.97
N SER A 176 -4.62 6.63 -5.97
CA SER A 176 -3.76 6.25 -4.84
C SER A 176 -2.59 7.22 -4.60
N GLN A 177 -2.13 7.92 -5.65
CA GLN A 177 -1.03 8.88 -5.60
C GLN A 177 -1.54 10.30 -5.91
N PRO A 178 -2.12 11.03 -4.94
CA PRO A 178 -2.83 12.30 -5.19
C PRO A 178 -1.93 13.36 -5.85
N THR A 179 -0.64 13.44 -5.48
CA THR A 179 0.31 14.36 -6.10
C THR A 179 0.60 13.99 -7.56
N ARG A 180 0.81 12.70 -7.85
CA ARG A 180 1.07 12.20 -9.22
C ARG A 180 -0.17 12.32 -10.09
N ALA A 181 -1.35 12.04 -9.52
CA ALA A 181 -2.65 12.27 -10.14
C ALA A 181 -2.87 13.75 -10.45
N GLN A 182 -2.55 14.66 -9.54
CA GLN A 182 -2.72 16.10 -9.77
C GLN A 182 -1.79 16.62 -10.89
N VAL A 183 -0.54 16.12 -10.95
CA VAL A 183 0.38 16.41 -12.06
C VAL A 183 -0.15 15.83 -13.37
N LEU A 184 -0.60 14.58 -13.38
CA LEU A 184 -1.21 13.92 -14.55
C LEU A 184 -2.46 14.64 -15.04
N GLN A 185 -3.35 15.06 -14.14
CA GLN A 185 -4.54 15.84 -14.48
C GLN A 185 -4.18 17.20 -15.08
N GLY A 186 -3.16 17.86 -14.53
CA GLY A 186 -2.64 19.11 -15.09
C GLY A 186 -2.07 18.93 -16.50
N ILE A 187 -1.32 17.84 -16.71
CA ILE A 187 -0.76 17.46 -18.01
C ILE A 187 -1.88 17.15 -19.01
N LEU A 188 -2.75 16.20 -18.70
CA LEU A 188 -3.82 15.76 -19.59
C LEU A 188 -4.79 16.92 -19.87
N GLY A 189 -5.17 17.69 -18.84
CA GLY A 189 -5.99 18.88 -19.01
C GLY A 189 -5.35 19.90 -19.94
N GLY A 190 -4.06 20.16 -19.80
CA GLY A 190 -3.30 21.02 -20.71
C GLY A 190 -3.23 20.49 -22.14
N LEU A 191 -3.13 19.17 -22.33
CA LEU A 191 -3.15 18.55 -23.66
C LEU A 191 -4.51 18.70 -24.34
N PHE A 192 -5.61 18.45 -23.63
CA PHE A 192 -6.97 18.65 -24.15
C PHE A 192 -7.24 20.12 -24.50
N GLU A 193 -6.81 21.07 -23.66
CA GLU A 193 -6.95 22.50 -23.95
C GLU A 193 -6.14 22.94 -25.19
N ARG A 194 -4.92 22.42 -25.37
CA ARG A 194 -4.12 22.67 -26.58
C ARG A 194 -4.76 22.07 -27.83
N PHE A 195 -5.33 20.86 -27.72
CA PHE A 195 -6.03 20.22 -28.81
C PHE A 195 -7.28 21.01 -29.23
N ASP A 196 -8.10 21.44 -28.26
CA ASP A 196 -9.27 22.27 -28.51
C ASP A 196 -8.93 23.54 -29.29
N GLN A 197 -7.85 24.22 -28.89
CA GLN A 197 -7.38 25.44 -29.57
C GLN A 197 -6.94 25.18 -31.01
N MET A 198 -6.24 24.07 -31.26
CA MET A 198 -5.75 23.71 -32.60
C MET A 198 -6.86 23.27 -33.55
N VAL A 199 -7.81 22.48 -33.06
CA VAL A 199 -8.81 21.81 -33.90
C VAL A 199 -10.08 22.62 -34.06
N THR A 200 -10.55 23.24 -32.97
CA THR A 200 -11.88 23.84 -32.94
C THR A 200 -11.87 25.37 -32.97
N GLN A 201 -10.69 26.00 -32.81
CA GLN A 201 -10.50 27.45 -32.64
C GLN A 201 -11.43 28.07 -31.57
N ARG A 202 -11.99 27.22 -30.70
CA ARG A 202 -12.91 27.60 -29.63
C ARG A 202 -12.35 27.06 -28.31
N PRO A 203 -12.44 27.83 -27.22
CA PRO A 203 -12.04 27.31 -25.92
C PRO A 203 -13.06 26.27 -25.40
N ARG A 204 -12.58 25.08 -25.03
CA ARG A 204 -13.27 24.05 -24.21
C ARG A 204 -14.44 23.32 -24.87
N ILE A 205 -14.16 22.59 -25.95
CA ILE A 205 -15.10 21.63 -26.51
C ILE A 205 -14.95 20.27 -25.85
N LEU A 206 -13.71 19.82 -25.63
CA LEU A 206 -13.44 18.59 -24.90
C LEU A 206 -13.54 18.87 -23.40
N ALA A 207 -14.45 18.16 -22.74
CA ALA A 207 -14.66 18.25 -21.30
C ALA A 207 -14.12 16.98 -20.62
N PRO A 208 -12.81 16.93 -20.28
CA PRO A 208 -12.23 15.78 -19.60
C PRO A 208 -12.87 15.61 -18.22
N GLN A 209 -13.49 14.47 -18.00
CA GLN A 209 -14.07 14.06 -16.73
C GLN A 209 -13.13 13.05 -16.07
N PHE A 210 -12.34 13.53 -15.12
CA PHE A 210 -11.44 12.70 -14.33
C PHE A 210 -12.25 11.89 -13.32
N GLN A 211 -12.37 10.58 -13.57
CA GLN A 211 -13.01 9.64 -12.64
C GLN A 211 -11.91 8.89 -11.88
N PRO A 212 -11.91 8.93 -10.54
CA PRO A 212 -10.94 8.19 -9.77
C PRO A 212 -11.20 6.68 -9.94
N LEU A 213 -10.17 5.95 -10.34
CA LEU A 213 -10.13 4.49 -10.23
C LEU A 213 -9.08 4.17 -9.15
N GLN A 214 -9.49 3.46 -8.10
CA GLN A 214 -8.57 3.10 -7.03
C GLN A 214 -7.68 1.97 -7.56
N ALA A 215 -6.43 2.28 -7.96
CA ALA A 215 -5.45 1.24 -8.24
C ALA A 215 -5.04 0.58 -6.91
N GLU A 216 -4.64 -0.68 -6.97
CA GLU A 216 -4.32 -1.45 -5.76
C GLU A 216 -3.04 -0.99 -5.06
N HIS A 217 -2.27 -0.07 -5.65
CA HIS A 217 -1.02 0.42 -5.09
C HIS A 217 -1.25 1.50 -4.03
N LEU A 218 -1.32 1.07 -2.77
CA LEU A 218 -1.08 1.94 -1.64
C LEU A 218 0.23 2.72 -1.81
N ARG A 219 0.26 3.99 -1.41
CA ARG A 219 1.53 4.71 -1.24
C ARG A 219 2.43 3.86 -0.35
N THR A 220 3.75 3.83 -0.61
CA THR A 220 4.70 3.06 0.19
C THR A 220 4.51 3.29 1.69
N ILE A 221 4.15 4.51 2.08
CA ILE A 221 3.87 4.85 3.47
C ILE A 221 2.58 4.27 4.04
N ASP A 222 1.51 4.21 3.24
CA ASP A 222 0.23 3.62 3.61
C ASP A 222 0.36 2.09 3.75
N TYR A 223 1.29 1.50 3.01
CA TYR A 223 1.69 0.10 3.17
C TYR A 223 2.55 -0.11 4.43
N MET A 224 3.53 0.76 4.67
CA MET A 224 4.52 0.59 5.74
C MET A 224 3.96 0.86 7.14
N VAL A 225 3.05 1.81 7.34
CA VAL A 225 2.55 2.16 8.69
C VAL A 225 1.85 0.97 9.37
N PRO A 226 0.87 0.27 8.75
CA PRO A 226 0.29 -0.95 9.32
C PRO A 226 1.32 -2.06 9.48
N GLY A 227 2.30 -2.13 8.58
CA GLY A 227 3.39 -3.10 8.66
C GLY A 227 4.29 -2.89 9.87
N ILE A 228 4.72 -1.65 10.11
CA ILE A 228 5.55 -1.28 11.25
C ILE A 228 4.77 -1.51 12.55
N LEU A 229 3.46 -1.28 12.57
CA LEU A 229 2.60 -1.68 13.68
C LEU A 229 2.63 -3.20 13.91
N ALA A 230 2.53 -4.02 12.86
CA ALA A 230 2.61 -5.48 12.98
C ALA A 230 3.96 -5.93 13.59
N VAL A 231 5.09 -5.42 13.07
CA VAL A 231 6.44 -5.73 13.60
C VAL A 231 6.60 -5.24 15.05
N SER A 232 6.03 -4.08 15.36
CA SER A 232 6.02 -3.50 16.70
C SER A 232 5.31 -4.40 17.72
N LEU A 233 4.13 -4.91 17.37
CA LEU A 233 3.37 -5.85 18.20
C LEU A 233 4.09 -7.20 18.32
N MET A 234 4.70 -7.69 17.24
CA MET A 234 5.53 -8.89 17.28
C MET A 234 6.69 -8.74 18.26
N GLN A 235 7.46 -7.66 18.16
CA GLN A 235 8.61 -7.42 19.04
C GLN A 235 8.17 -7.35 20.50
N LEU A 236 7.12 -6.59 20.79
CA LEU A 236 6.55 -6.48 22.13
C LEU A 236 6.14 -7.86 22.71
N GLY A 237 5.60 -8.73 21.87
CA GLY A 237 5.18 -10.08 22.25
C GLY A 237 6.33 -11.07 22.42
N LEU A 238 7.25 -11.16 21.45
CA LEU A 238 8.35 -12.14 21.49
C LEU A 238 9.33 -11.83 22.64
N PHE A 239 9.66 -10.56 22.86
CA PHE A 239 10.52 -10.15 23.98
C PHE A 239 9.85 -10.30 25.36
N ALA A 240 8.58 -10.74 25.43
CA ALA A 240 7.98 -11.19 26.67
C ALA A 240 8.78 -12.33 27.33
N ALA A 241 9.48 -13.13 26.52
CA ALA A 241 10.27 -14.26 26.98
C ALA A 241 11.34 -13.83 28.00
N GLY A 242 12.09 -12.76 27.69
CA GLY A 242 13.21 -12.29 28.50
C GLY A 242 12.80 -11.92 29.91
N THR A 243 11.68 -11.21 30.08
CA THR A 243 11.15 -10.84 31.41
C THR A 243 10.82 -12.09 32.24
N VAL A 244 10.25 -13.12 31.63
CA VAL A 244 9.83 -14.32 32.37
C VAL A 244 11.04 -15.16 32.73
N VAL A 245 12.00 -15.28 31.81
CA VAL A 245 13.25 -16.03 32.01
C VAL A 245 14.11 -15.33 33.06
N SER A 246 14.21 -13.99 33.05
CA SER A 246 15.00 -13.25 34.04
C SER A 246 14.41 -13.37 35.46
N LEU A 247 13.07 -13.40 35.60
CA LEU A 247 12.41 -13.68 36.87
C LEU A 247 12.69 -15.10 37.40
N ARG A 248 12.79 -16.09 36.50
CA ARG A 248 13.17 -17.48 36.83
C ARG A 248 14.64 -17.56 37.24
N GLU A 249 15.51 -17.02 36.40
CA GLU A 249 16.97 -17.04 36.57
C GLU A 249 17.39 -16.40 37.90
N ARG A 250 16.80 -15.24 38.25
CA ARG A 250 17.04 -14.53 39.52
C ARG A 250 16.36 -15.18 40.74
N GLN A 251 15.70 -16.33 40.56
CA GLN A 251 14.96 -17.05 41.60
C GLN A 251 13.84 -16.21 42.25
N ILE A 252 13.39 -15.15 41.56
CA ILE A 252 12.31 -14.27 42.05
C ILE A 252 10.99 -15.02 42.02
N LEU A 253 10.75 -15.85 41.00
CA LEU A 253 9.56 -16.71 40.92
C LEU A 253 9.45 -17.66 42.13
N LYS A 254 10.58 -18.23 42.59
CA LYS A 254 10.63 -19.11 43.76
C LYS A 254 10.27 -18.35 45.05
N ARG A 255 10.75 -17.11 45.21
CA ARG A 255 10.42 -16.25 46.36
C ARG A 255 8.96 -15.79 46.34
N LEU A 256 8.43 -15.42 45.18
CA LEU A 256 7.03 -15.04 45.00
C LEU A 256 6.08 -16.23 45.25
N GLY A 257 6.52 -17.45 44.92
CA GLY A 257 5.76 -18.68 45.19
C GLY A 257 5.55 -19.00 46.67
N ALA A 258 6.35 -18.42 47.57
CA ALA A 258 6.17 -18.54 49.02
C ALA A 258 5.15 -17.53 49.60
N THR A 259 4.65 -16.60 48.79
CA THR A 259 3.62 -15.62 49.17
C THR A 259 2.22 -16.14 48.78
N PRO A 260 1.11 -15.60 49.33
CA PRO A 260 -0.26 -15.99 48.93
C PRO A 260 -0.66 -15.50 47.52
N LEU A 261 0.32 -15.21 46.67
CA LEU A 261 0.12 -14.69 45.33
C LEU A 261 -0.12 -15.84 44.33
N PRO A 262 -1.28 -15.89 43.65
CA PRO A 262 -1.54 -16.94 42.68
C PRO A 262 -0.65 -16.75 41.44
N ARG A 263 -0.07 -17.86 40.96
CA ARG A 263 0.80 -17.91 39.77
C ARG A 263 0.12 -17.36 38.51
N SER A 264 -1.19 -17.60 38.37
CA SER A 264 -1.99 -17.06 37.27
C SER A 264 -2.03 -15.53 37.30
N ALA A 265 -2.11 -14.90 38.47
CA ALA A 265 -2.12 -13.44 38.54
C ALA A 265 -0.80 -12.81 38.08
N LEU A 266 0.34 -13.47 38.29
CA LEU A 266 1.62 -13.02 37.75
C LEU A 266 1.61 -13.02 36.21
N VAL A 267 1.23 -14.14 35.61
CA VAL A 267 1.19 -14.26 34.14
C VAL A 267 0.16 -13.31 33.55
N THR A 268 -1.06 -13.28 34.09
CA THR A 268 -2.12 -12.39 33.61
C THR A 268 -1.74 -10.92 33.78
N SER A 269 -1.04 -10.52 34.86
CA SER A 269 -0.58 -9.14 35.01
C SER A 269 0.43 -8.73 33.94
N GLN A 270 1.30 -9.67 33.54
CA GLN A 270 2.33 -9.49 32.54
C GLN A 270 1.74 -9.42 31.13
N VAL A 271 0.74 -10.27 30.83
CA VAL A 271 -0.04 -10.19 29.59
C VAL A 271 -0.81 -8.87 29.52
N LEU A 272 -1.53 -8.51 30.59
CA LEU A 272 -2.32 -7.28 30.64
C LEU A 272 -1.46 -6.04 30.48
N PHE A 273 -0.28 -6.03 31.13
CA PHE A 273 0.70 -4.96 30.95
C PHE A 273 1.11 -4.79 29.49
N ARG A 274 1.46 -5.88 28.80
CA ARG A 274 1.84 -5.82 27.37
C ARG A 274 0.70 -5.39 26.48
N LEU A 275 -0.54 -5.78 26.78
CA LEU A 275 -1.71 -5.29 26.05
C LEU A 275 -1.91 -3.78 26.22
N ILE A 276 -1.65 -3.22 27.40
CA ILE A 276 -1.67 -1.76 27.62
C ILE A 276 -0.59 -1.08 26.76
N VAL A 277 0.62 -1.63 26.73
CA VAL A 277 1.71 -1.10 25.89
C VAL A 277 1.37 -1.22 24.40
N ALA A 278 0.78 -2.33 23.97
CA ALA A 278 0.35 -2.55 22.58
C ALA A 278 -0.66 -1.50 22.12
N VAL A 279 -1.66 -1.20 22.96
CA VAL A 279 -2.66 -0.15 22.67
C VAL A 279 -1.99 1.22 22.61
N LEU A 280 -1.14 1.55 23.58
CA LEU A 280 -0.41 2.82 23.60
C LEU A 280 0.45 2.99 22.33
N GLN A 281 1.19 1.95 21.96
CA GLN A 281 2.04 1.91 20.77
C GLN A 281 1.22 2.05 19.49
N THR A 282 0.06 1.38 19.42
CA THR A 282 -0.88 1.50 18.29
C THR A 282 -1.37 2.94 18.13
N VAL A 283 -1.86 3.55 19.21
CA VAL A 283 -2.34 4.94 19.20
C VAL A 283 -1.21 5.88 18.78
N LEU A 284 0.00 5.67 19.32
CA LEU A 284 1.16 6.52 19.02
C LEU A 284 1.57 6.43 17.55
N ILE A 285 1.65 5.23 16.99
CA ILE A 285 1.97 4.99 15.58
C ILE A 285 0.90 5.64 14.67
N ILE A 286 -0.39 5.48 14.99
CA ILE A 286 -1.48 6.08 14.23
C ILE A 286 -1.42 7.61 14.29
N VAL A 287 -1.24 8.19 15.48
CA VAL A 287 -1.16 9.65 15.66
C VAL A 287 0.01 10.23 14.88
N VAL A 288 1.19 9.59 14.91
CA VAL A 288 2.35 10.05 14.13
C VAL A 288 2.10 9.90 12.63
N GLY A 289 1.57 8.75 12.19
CA GLY A 289 1.22 8.50 10.80
C GLY A 289 0.25 9.55 10.25
N TRP A 290 -0.75 9.93 11.06
CA TRP A 290 -1.70 10.97 10.71
C TRP A 290 -1.08 12.38 10.72
N LEU A 291 -0.33 12.75 11.78
CA LEU A 291 0.24 14.10 11.90
C LEU A 291 1.29 14.42 10.85
N VAL A 292 2.18 13.47 10.55
CA VAL A 292 3.35 13.70 9.68
C VAL A 292 3.04 13.35 8.23
N PHE A 293 2.32 12.26 8.00
CA PHE A 293 2.15 11.69 6.67
C PHE A 293 0.71 11.74 6.15
N ARG A 294 -0.23 12.23 7.00
CA ARG A 294 -1.67 12.32 6.72
C ARG A 294 -2.27 10.99 6.29
N VAL A 295 -1.83 9.90 6.92
CA VAL A 295 -2.45 8.59 6.73
C VAL A 295 -3.89 8.63 7.26
N GLU A 296 -4.85 8.36 6.37
CA GLU A 296 -6.26 8.27 6.73
C GLU A 296 -6.55 6.85 7.20
N VAL A 297 -6.89 6.70 8.49
CA VAL A 297 -7.29 5.41 9.05
C VAL A 297 -8.79 5.20 8.78
N GLY A 298 -9.13 4.05 8.18
CA GLY A 298 -10.51 3.66 7.89
C GLY A 298 -11.40 3.62 9.14
N ASN A 299 -12.72 3.67 8.93
CA ASN A 299 -13.71 3.78 10.01
C ASN A 299 -13.94 2.46 10.79
N ARG A 300 -13.17 1.40 10.50
CA ARG A 300 -13.34 0.04 11.07
C ARG A 300 -12.53 -0.16 12.35
N LEU A 301 -12.61 0.80 13.28
CA LEU A 301 -11.83 0.81 14.54
C LEU A 301 -12.04 -0.44 15.41
N GLY A 302 -13.23 -1.04 15.38
CA GLY A 302 -13.52 -2.28 16.11
C GLY A 302 -12.71 -3.48 15.59
N MET A 303 -12.56 -3.60 14.27
CA MET A 303 -11.71 -4.64 13.66
C MET A 303 -10.24 -4.36 13.94
N LEU A 304 -9.83 -3.09 13.93
CA LEU A 304 -8.45 -2.72 14.25
C LEU A 304 -8.09 -3.15 15.67
N ALA A 305 -8.96 -2.83 16.64
CA ALA A 305 -8.79 -3.25 18.03
C ALA A 305 -8.74 -4.78 18.16
N LEU A 306 -9.59 -5.51 17.42
CA LEU A 306 -9.61 -6.97 17.42
C LEU A 306 -8.28 -7.55 16.93
N PHE A 307 -7.76 -7.11 15.78
CA PHE A 307 -6.53 -7.65 15.21
C PHE A 307 -5.27 -7.22 15.97
N VAL A 308 -5.24 -6.00 16.53
CA VAL A 308 -4.19 -5.58 17.45
C VAL A 308 -4.16 -6.47 18.69
N PHE A 309 -5.33 -6.74 19.27
CA PHE A 309 -5.44 -7.59 20.46
C PHE A 309 -5.06 -9.05 20.15
N LEU A 310 -5.59 -9.61 19.06
CA LEU A 310 -5.31 -10.98 18.62
C LEU A 310 -3.84 -11.17 18.26
N GLY A 311 -3.27 -10.23 17.49
CA GLY A 311 -1.86 -10.21 17.14
C GLY A 311 -0.95 -10.12 18.37
N ALA A 312 -1.23 -9.17 19.27
CA ALA A 312 -0.48 -9.03 20.52
C ALA A 312 -0.54 -10.32 21.36
N LEU A 313 -1.71 -10.92 21.54
CA LEU A 313 -1.84 -12.19 22.26
C LEU A 313 -1.06 -13.33 21.58
N THR A 314 -1.11 -13.42 20.26
CA THR A 314 -0.41 -14.45 19.47
C THR A 314 1.09 -14.37 19.71
N PHE A 315 1.68 -13.18 19.57
CA PHE A 315 3.12 -13.00 19.75
C PHE A 315 3.56 -13.07 21.21
N ILE A 316 2.72 -12.63 22.16
CA ILE A 316 2.97 -12.85 23.59
C ILE A 316 2.99 -14.36 23.89
N ALA A 317 2.06 -15.14 23.34
CA ALA A 317 2.03 -16.59 23.52
C ALA A 317 3.27 -17.26 22.91
N MET A 318 3.72 -16.82 21.73
CA MET A 318 4.98 -17.28 21.14
C MET A 318 6.19 -16.92 22.02
N GLY A 319 6.24 -15.72 22.60
CA GLY A 319 7.26 -15.34 23.58
C GLY A 319 7.26 -16.25 24.81
N TYR A 320 6.09 -16.65 25.30
CA TYR A 320 5.98 -17.63 26.39
C TYR A 320 6.40 -19.06 25.99
N VAL A 321 6.28 -19.45 24.71
CA VAL A 321 6.88 -20.69 24.21
C VAL A 321 8.39 -20.61 24.33
N VAL A 322 9.01 -19.51 23.90
CA VAL A 322 10.46 -19.32 24.05
C VAL A 322 10.88 -19.38 25.52
N ALA A 323 10.13 -18.73 26.43
CA ALA A 323 10.39 -18.79 27.87
C ALA A 323 10.26 -20.21 28.49
N ALA A 324 9.51 -21.11 27.85
CA ALA A 324 9.41 -22.50 28.31
C ALA A 324 10.70 -23.29 28.05
N PHE A 325 11.45 -22.95 27.00
CA PHE A 325 12.68 -23.66 26.60
C PHE A 325 13.97 -22.93 26.99
N ALA A 326 13.96 -21.60 27.04
CA ALA A 326 15.12 -20.81 27.39
C ALA A 326 15.49 -20.95 28.88
N ARG A 327 16.78 -21.14 29.15
CA ARG A 327 17.32 -21.29 30.52
C ARG A 327 17.90 -20.00 31.09
N THR A 328 18.42 -19.12 30.25
CA THR A 328 19.05 -17.84 30.63
C THR A 328 18.43 -16.71 29.82
N GLU A 329 18.49 -15.49 30.37
CA GLU A 329 18.02 -14.28 29.70
C GLU A 329 18.70 -14.11 28.34
N GLU A 330 20.01 -14.31 28.27
CA GLU A 330 20.79 -14.25 27.02
C GLU A 330 20.34 -15.29 25.99
N SER A 331 20.11 -16.55 26.40
CA SER A 331 19.61 -17.60 25.51
C SER A 331 18.21 -17.28 25.00
N SER A 332 17.37 -16.65 25.82
CA SER A 332 16.03 -16.23 25.39
C SER A 332 16.10 -15.17 24.30
N VAL A 333 17.00 -14.19 24.43
CA VAL A 333 17.20 -13.13 23.43
C VAL A 333 17.73 -13.72 22.12
N ALA A 334 18.69 -14.65 22.19
CA ALA A 334 19.21 -15.31 21.00
C ALA A 334 18.13 -16.10 20.23
N ILE A 335 17.28 -16.86 20.94
CA ILE A 335 16.17 -17.60 20.32
C ILE A 335 15.14 -16.63 19.72
N VAL A 336 14.79 -15.56 20.43
CA VAL A 336 13.87 -14.53 19.92
C VAL A 336 14.42 -13.92 18.64
N GLN A 337 15.71 -13.55 18.59
CA GLN A 337 16.31 -12.97 17.38
C GLN A 337 16.34 -13.95 16.20
N ALA A 338 16.67 -15.22 16.44
CA ALA A 338 16.65 -16.27 15.42
C ALA A 338 15.26 -16.49 14.81
N ILE A 339 14.20 -16.23 15.58
CA ILE A 339 12.80 -16.29 15.15
C ILE A 339 12.37 -14.96 14.49
N GLN A 340 12.76 -13.84 15.08
CA GLN A 340 12.37 -12.49 14.67
C GLN A 340 12.92 -12.12 13.30
N PHE A 341 14.22 -12.30 13.04
CA PHE A 341 14.82 -11.84 11.78
C PHE A 341 14.19 -12.52 10.56
N PRO A 342 14.07 -13.86 10.49
CA PRO A 342 13.38 -14.50 9.37
C PRO A 342 11.94 -14.00 9.23
N MET A 343 11.19 -13.85 10.33
CA MET A 343 9.84 -13.31 10.26
C MET A 343 9.80 -11.89 9.72
N MET A 344 10.69 -11.01 10.18
CA MET A 344 10.72 -9.61 9.80
C MET A 344 10.93 -9.44 8.29
N PHE A 345 11.82 -10.23 7.69
CA PHE A 345 12.12 -10.14 6.25
C PHE A 345 11.20 -11.00 5.37
N LEU A 346 10.76 -12.16 5.85
CA LEU A 346 9.95 -13.12 5.09
C LEU A 346 8.44 -13.00 5.39
N SER A 347 7.96 -11.93 6.04
CA SER A 347 6.53 -11.75 6.30
C SER A 347 5.82 -10.86 5.29
N GLY A 348 6.52 -10.34 4.28
CA GLY A 348 5.93 -9.39 3.33
C GLY A 348 5.44 -8.11 4.00
N VAL A 349 5.96 -7.77 5.19
CA VAL A 349 5.52 -6.59 5.94
C VAL A 349 6.18 -5.30 5.41
N TYR A 350 7.39 -5.41 4.84
CA TYR A 350 8.10 -4.29 4.23
C TYR A 350 7.99 -4.26 2.70
N PHE A 351 7.74 -5.41 2.08
CA PHE A 351 7.66 -5.56 0.64
C PHE A 351 6.33 -6.24 0.28
N PRO A 352 5.63 -5.79 -0.78
CA PRO A 352 4.45 -6.48 -1.27
C PRO A 352 4.77 -7.94 -1.65
N ILE A 353 3.85 -8.83 -1.34
CA ILE A 353 4.06 -10.29 -1.47
C ILE A 353 4.17 -10.71 -2.94
N ASP A 354 3.60 -9.92 -3.86
CA ASP A 354 3.62 -10.17 -5.31
C ASP A 354 5.03 -10.12 -5.91
N PHE A 355 5.95 -9.40 -5.27
CA PHE A 355 7.36 -9.33 -5.70
C PHE A 355 8.20 -10.49 -5.18
N VAL A 356 7.62 -11.42 -4.41
CA VAL A 356 8.38 -12.51 -3.78
C VAL A 356 8.37 -13.76 -4.68
N PRO A 357 9.55 -14.27 -5.09
CA PRO A 357 9.68 -15.53 -5.81
C PRO A 357 8.88 -16.70 -5.22
N ASP A 358 8.30 -17.54 -6.08
CA ASP A 358 7.42 -18.66 -5.70
C ASP A 358 8.02 -19.61 -4.65
N TRP A 359 9.34 -19.81 -4.66
CA TRP A 359 10.02 -20.69 -3.72
C TRP A 359 10.02 -20.16 -2.27
N MET A 360 9.85 -18.85 -2.05
CA MET A 360 9.75 -18.24 -0.72
C MET A 360 8.31 -18.19 -0.19
N GLN A 361 7.31 -18.23 -1.07
CA GLN A 361 5.91 -18.10 -0.69
C GLN A 361 5.45 -19.13 0.37
N PRO A 362 5.86 -20.42 0.35
CA PRO A 362 5.50 -21.36 1.40
C PRO A 362 5.92 -20.92 2.80
N VAL A 363 7.06 -20.24 2.92
CA VAL A 363 7.54 -19.72 4.20
C VAL A 363 6.70 -18.53 4.64
N LEU A 364 6.38 -17.60 3.73
CA LEU A 364 5.46 -16.48 4.00
C LEU A 364 4.12 -16.94 4.57
N TYR A 365 3.52 -17.96 3.95
CA TYR A 365 2.24 -18.54 4.36
C TYR A 365 2.29 -19.25 5.72
N ALA A 366 3.48 -19.61 6.23
CA ALA A 366 3.60 -20.24 7.54
C ALA A 366 3.64 -19.21 8.69
N LEU A 367 4.03 -17.96 8.40
CA LEU A 367 4.39 -16.99 9.41
C LEU A 367 3.17 -16.17 9.90
N PRO A 368 2.92 -16.08 11.21
CA PRO A 368 1.78 -15.32 11.75
C PRO A 368 1.92 -13.81 11.48
N LEU A 369 3.14 -13.30 11.36
CA LEU A 369 3.39 -11.88 11.08
C LEU A 369 2.84 -11.46 9.71
N THR A 370 2.87 -12.35 8.72
CA THR A 370 2.30 -12.11 7.39
C THR A 370 0.81 -11.79 7.46
N TYR A 371 0.06 -12.62 8.19
CA TYR A 371 -1.38 -12.47 8.38
C TYR A 371 -1.76 -11.26 9.25
N LEU A 372 -0.97 -10.95 10.29
CA LEU A 372 -1.20 -9.73 11.06
C LEU A 372 -0.96 -8.48 10.20
N GLY A 373 0.12 -8.45 9.42
CA GLY A 373 0.43 -7.35 8.52
C GLY A 373 -0.70 -7.13 7.50
N ASP A 374 -1.20 -8.21 6.90
CA ASP A 374 -2.28 -8.14 5.92
C ASP A 374 -3.60 -7.63 6.54
N ALA A 375 -4.01 -8.19 7.67
CA ALA A 375 -5.22 -7.77 8.37
C ALA A 375 -5.16 -6.29 8.81
N LEU A 376 -4.00 -5.84 9.31
CA LEU A 376 -3.83 -4.43 9.69
C LEU A 376 -3.90 -3.50 8.46
N ARG A 377 -3.33 -3.88 7.31
CA ARG A 377 -3.45 -3.11 6.06
C ARG A 377 -4.90 -3.03 5.57
N GLN A 378 -5.60 -4.16 5.51
CA GLN A 378 -7.01 -4.23 5.09
C GLN A 378 -7.94 -3.36 5.96
N VAL A 379 -7.64 -3.26 7.26
CA VAL A 379 -8.47 -2.54 8.22
C VAL A 379 -8.08 -1.07 8.34
N MET A 380 -6.78 -0.74 8.30
CA MET A 380 -6.30 0.63 8.48
C MET A 380 -6.43 1.47 7.22
N VAL A 381 -6.03 0.96 6.07
CA VAL A 381 -5.94 1.74 4.82
C VAL A 381 -6.82 1.18 3.70
N GLU A 382 -7.71 0.25 4.03
CA GLU A 382 -8.61 -0.42 3.09
C GLU A 382 -7.88 -1.02 1.87
N ALA A 383 -6.67 -1.52 2.13
CA ALA A 383 -5.84 -2.21 1.15
C ALA A 383 -6.58 -3.36 0.47
N SER A 384 -6.21 -3.66 -0.78
CA SER A 384 -6.59 -4.93 -1.40
C SER A 384 -6.09 -6.09 -0.54
N ALA A 385 -6.99 -7.05 -0.31
CA ALA A 385 -6.76 -8.14 0.60
C ALA A 385 -5.96 -9.24 -0.12
N TRP A 386 -4.76 -9.56 0.37
CA TRP A 386 -4.04 -10.73 -0.14
C TRP A 386 -4.77 -12.03 0.21
N LYS A 387 -5.34 -12.08 1.42
CA LYS A 387 -6.26 -13.13 1.84
C LYS A 387 -7.50 -12.53 2.49
N PRO A 388 -8.65 -13.23 2.43
CA PRO A 388 -9.83 -12.76 3.14
C PRO A 388 -9.55 -12.58 4.63
N LEU A 389 -10.00 -11.45 5.21
CA LEU A 389 -9.77 -11.08 6.61
C LEU A 389 -10.07 -12.18 7.64
N TRP A 390 -11.07 -13.04 7.38
CA TRP A 390 -11.41 -14.15 8.27
C TRP A 390 -10.30 -15.21 8.32
N LEU A 391 -9.57 -15.42 7.23
CA LEU A 391 -8.46 -16.36 7.15
C LEU A 391 -7.28 -15.84 7.97
N ASP A 392 -7.00 -14.54 7.92
CA ASP A 392 -5.98 -13.92 8.77
C ASP A 392 -6.28 -14.12 10.24
N GLY A 393 -7.54 -13.87 10.63
CA GLY A 393 -8.03 -14.11 11.99
C GLY A 393 -7.93 -15.58 12.39
N LEU A 394 -8.23 -16.52 11.49
CA LEU A 394 -8.14 -17.95 11.73
C LEU A 394 -6.69 -18.41 11.94
N VAL A 395 -5.76 -17.98 11.09
CA VAL A 395 -4.35 -18.38 11.19
C VAL A 395 -3.71 -17.81 12.45
N LEU A 396 -3.98 -16.54 12.78
CA LEU A 396 -3.52 -15.93 14.05
C LEU A 396 -4.08 -16.67 15.26
N SER A 397 -5.38 -17.01 15.22
CA SER A 397 -6.02 -17.78 16.30
C SER A 397 -5.44 -19.18 16.43
N ALA A 398 -5.13 -19.85 15.32
CA ALA A 398 -4.48 -21.15 15.32
C ALA A 398 -3.09 -21.08 15.96
N TRP A 399 -2.27 -20.09 15.55
CA TRP A 399 -0.96 -19.85 16.16
C TRP A 399 -1.04 -19.53 17.65
N LEU A 400 -2.04 -18.75 18.07
CA LEU A 400 -2.31 -18.45 19.47
C LEU A 400 -2.60 -19.73 20.26
N VAL A 401 -3.53 -20.56 19.78
CA VAL A 401 -3.92 -21.82 20.44
C VAL A 401 -2.74 -22.80 20.52
N VAL A 402 -2.01 -22.97 19.42
CA VAL A 402 -0.83 -23.85 19.37
C VAL A 402 0.25 -23.36 20.34
N SER A 403 0.57 -22.07 20.33
CA SER A 403 1.60 -21.49 21.19
C SER A 403 1.22 -21.56 22.67
N LEU A 404 -0.05 -21.28 23.01
CA LEU A 404 -0.53 -21.44 24.38
C LEU A 404 -0.48 -22.91 24.83
N THR A 405 -0.87 -23.85 23.97
CA THR A 405 -0.83 -25.28 24.28
C THR A 405 0.59 -25.75 24.56
N ILE A 406 1.55 -25.39 23.69
CA ILE A 406 2.97 -25.71 23.87
C ILE A 406 3.49 -25.06 25.15
N SER A 407 3.20 -23.77 25.36
CA SER A 407 3.62 -23.06 26.55
C SER A 407 3.09 -23.76 27.81
N PHE A 408 1.78 -23.98 27.96
CA PHE A 408 1.24 -24.67 29.14
C PHE A 408 1.80 -26.08 29.36
N ARG A 409 2.07 -26.83 28.28
CA ARG A 409 2.56 -28.20 28.37
C ARG A 409 4.02 -28.32 28.77
N PHE A 410 4.86 -27.35 28.38
CA PHE A 410 6.31 -27.37 28.59
C PHE A 410 6.80 -26.33 29.61
N PHE A 411 5.95 -25.41 30.06
CA PHE A 411 6.34 -24.35 30.99
C PHE A 411 6.77 -24.94 32.34
N ARG A 412 8.04 -24.70 32.68
CA ARG A 412 8.61 -25.06 33.97
C ARG A 412 8.56 -23.85 34.90
N TRP A 413 8.04 -24.06 36.10
CA TRP A 413 8.03 -23.03 37.14
C TRP A 413 9.34 -22.94 37.93
N GLU A 414 10.25 -23.92 37.70
CA GLU A 414 11.57 -24.03 38.29
C GLU A 414 12.66 -23.66 37.28
#